data_AF-A0A959NCL3-F1
#
_entry.id   AF-A0A959NCL3-F1
#
_cell.length_a   1.000
_cell.length_b   1.000
_cell.length_c   1.000
_cell.angle_alpha   90.00
_cell.angle_beta   90.00
_cell.angle_gamma   90.00
#
_symmetry.space_group_name_H-M   'P 1'
#
loop_
_entity.id
_entity.type
_entity.pdbx_description
1 polymer ?
#
loop_
_entity_poly.entity_id
_entity_poly.type
_entity_poly.pdbx_seq_one_letter_code
_entity_poly.pdbx_strand_id
1 'polypeptide(L)'
;MEYKNDLSFAKQLDEEDELKSFRQKFFIPQHNGKDSIYFTGNSLGLQPVTTQSYIQQELDDWAAFGVEGHFQARNPWMPYHEMFPKLLSKIVGCQENEIVVMNHLTVNLHLLLVSFYRPSNKRFKIICEAGAFPSDQYALESQVLFHGFQPEEAIIEVAPRNGEHSLQTKDILAVIKEHGDSVAVVLFGGVNYYTGQFFDLQKITTAAHEVGAICGFDLAHAVGNVALDLHNWQVDFACWCSYKYLNSGPGGVAGIYINEKHIADTSIPKFAGWWGYKKETRFKMEKGFIPIPTAESWQLSNAPILSMAAHKAALDIFNEAGIERLHQKRKL
;
A
#
# COMPACT_ATOMS: atom_id res chain seq x y z
N MET A 1 5.38 28.08 14.92
CA MET A 1 4.88 29.09 13.97
C MET A 1 3.61 29.65 14.53
N GLU A 2 3.40 30.96 14.47
CA GLU A 2 2.13 31.58 14.85
C GLU A 2 1.27 31.71 13.58
N TYR A 3 0.15 30.99 13.52
CA TYR A 3 -0.72 30.96 12.35
C TYR A 3 -1.64 32.18 12.31
N LYS A 4 -1.77 32.81 11.14
CA LYS A 4 -2.67 33.94 10.92
C LYS A 4 -3.74 33.58 9.88
N ASN A 5 -4.99 33.96 10.15
CA ASN A 5 -6.12 33.69 9.26
C ASN A 5 -6.34 34.86 8.28
N ASP A 6 -5.34 35.13 7.42
CA ASP A 6 -5.43 36.16 6.39
C ASP A 6 -4.74 35.73 5.09
N LEU A 7 -5.11 36.38 3.98
CA LEU A 7 -4.61 36.05 2.65
C LEU A 7 -3.10 36.31 2.50
N SER A 8 -2.56 37.34 3.18
CA SER A 8 -1.12 37.64 3.13
C SER A 8 -0.30 36.51 3.73
N PHE A 9 -0.76 35.93 4.83
CA PHE A 9 -0.10 34.80 5.48
C PHE A 9 -0.09 33.57 4.58
N ALA A 10 -1.23 33.23 3.95
CA ALA A 10 -1.28 32.13 2.99
C ALA A 10 -0.34 32.33 1.79
N LYS A 11 -0.30 33.53 1.22
CA LYS A 11 0.62 33.87 0.11
C LYS A 11 2.09 33.79 0.51
N GLN A 12 2.43 34.22 1.73
CA GLN A 12 3.78 34.10 2.25
C GLN A 12 4.20 32.63 2.35
N LEU A 13 3.33 31.76 2.88
CA LEU A 13 3.61 30.32 2.95
C LEU A 13 3.79 29.69 1.56
N ASP A 14 3.00 30.09 0.55
CA ASP A 14 3.18 29.65 -0.84
C ASP A 14 4.49 30.16 -1.47
N GLU A 15 4.94 31.37 -1.10
CA GLU A 15 6.20 31.94 -1.58
C GLU A 15 7.42 31.22 -1.02
N GLU A 16 7.36 30.84 0.26
CA GLU A 16 8.39 30.11 1.01
C GLU A 16 8.39 28.60 0.73
N ASP A 17 7.33 28.05 0.13
CA ASP A 17 7.21 26.63 -0.18
C ASP A 17 8.22 26.17 -1.25
N GLU A 18 9.22 25.40 -0.82
CA GLU A 18 10.22 24.76 -1.70
C GLU A 18 9.60 23.81 -2.74
N LEU A 19 8.39 23.28 -2.49
CA LEU A 19 7.70 22.37 -3.37
C LEU A 19 6.71 23.06 -4.32
N LYS A 20 6.59 24.39 -4.30
CA LYS A 20 5.55 25.11 -5.07
C LYS A 20 5.57 24.81 -6.57
N SER A 21 6.77 24.61 -7.12
CA SER A 21 6.97 24.30 -8.54
C SER A 21 6.41 22.93 -8.94
N PHE A 22 6.25 21.99 -8.00
CA PHE A 22 5.67 20.67 -8.29
C PHE A 22 4.22 20.74 -8.72
N ARG A 23 3.50 21.80 -8.35
CA ARG A 23 2.11 22.02 -8.78
C ARG A 23 1.96 21.99 -10.30
N GLN A 24 2.95 22.48 -11.05
CA GLN A 24 2.92 22.49 -12.53
C GLN A 24 3.13 21.11 -13.17
N LYS A 25 3.50 20.09 -12.37
CA LYS A 25 3.68 18.72 -12.84
C LYS A 25 2.38 17.91 -12.83
N PHE A 26 1.26 18.53 -12.46
CA PHE A 26 -0.05 17.88 -12.42
C PHE A 26 -1.07 18.66 -13.25
N PHE A 27 -1.96 17.93 -13.92
CA PHE A 27 -3.15 18.53 -14.50
C PHE A 27 -4.16 18.84 -13.40
N ILE A 28 -4.52 20.12 -13.24
CA ILE A 28 -5.54 20.56 -12.29
C ILE A 28 -6.84 20.82 -13.06
N PRO A 29 -7.96 20.16 -12.70
CA PRO A 29 -9.25 20.38 -13.34
C PRO A 29 -9.66 21.86 -13.33
N GLN A 30 -10.31 22.31 -14.40
CA GLN A 30 -10.76 23.69 -14.57
C GLN A 30 -12.26 23.81 -14.32
N HIS A 31 -12.68 24.83 -13.57
CA HIS A 31 -14.07 25.28 -13.48
C HIS A 31 -14.14 26.74 -13.96
N ASN A 32 -14.88 26.99 -15.05
CA ASN A 32 -15.01 28.32 -15.66
C ASN A 32 -13.65 28.98 -15.97
N GLY A 33 -12.69 28.20 -16.48
CA GLY A 33 -11.35 28.69 -16.86
C GLY A 33 -10.40 28.98 -15.69
N LYS A 34 -10.71 28.47 -14.48
CA LYS A 34 -9.84 28.56 -13.31
C LYS A 34 -9.60 27.19 -12.70
N ASP A 35 -8.39 26.98 -12.21
CA ASP A 35 -8.02 25.80 -11.43
C ASP A 35 -9.02 25.55 -10.28
N SER A 36 -9.48 24.31 -10.17
CA SER A 36 -10.28 23.85 -9.04
C SER A 36 -9.47 23.83 -7.74
N ILE A 37 -10.15 24.03 -6.61
CA ILE A 37 -9.60 23.73 -5.29
C ILE A 37 -9.81 22.23 -5.05
N TYR A 38 -8.83 21.43 -5.48
CA TYR A 38 -8.95 19.97 -5.52
C TYR A 38 -8.55 19.31 -4.19
N PHE A 39 -9.47 19.23 -3.25
CA PHE A 39 -9.27 18.58 -1.94
C PHE A 39 -9.76 17.14 -1.88
N THR A 40 -9.65 16.40 -2.99
CA THR A 40 -10.06 14.99 -3.11
C THR A 40 -8.94 14.07 -3.62
N GLY A 41 -7.68 14.52 -3.55
CA GLY A 41 -6.49 13.72 -3.92
C GLY A 41 -6.30 12.47 -3.04
N ASN A 42 -6.91 12.45 -1.86
CA ASN A 42 -6.98 11.29 -0.97
C ASN A 42 -7.86 10.15 -1.52
N SER A 43 -8.68 10.41 -2.54
CA SER A 43 -9.56 9.43 -3.18
C SER A 43 -9.08 9.12 -4.60
N LEU A 44 -8.84 10.16 -5.40
CA LEU A 44 -8.21 10.05 -6.72
C LEU A 44 -7.17 11.15 -6.87
N GLY A 45 -5.91 10.76 -6.93
CA GLY A 45 -4.79 11.66 -7.15
C GLY A 45 -4.85 12.33 -8.53
N LEU A 46 -4.32 13.55 -8.63
CA LEU A 46 -4.25 14.27 -9.90
C LEU A 46 -3.29 13.57 -10.87
N GLN A 47 -3.59 13.65 -12.16
CA GLN A 47 -2.75 13.05 -13.20
C GLN A 47 -1.43 13.83 -13.36
N PRO A 48 -0.26 13.15 -13.25
CA PRO A 48 1.01 13.72 -13.69
C PRO A 48 0.99 14.13 -15.16
N VAL A 49 1.54 15.30 -15.49
CA VAL A 49 1.62 15.77 -16.89
C VAL A 49 2.45 14.84 -17.78
N THR A 50 3.36 14.07 -17.18
CA THR A 50 4.22 13.08 -17.83
C THR A 50 3.55 11.73 -18.06
N THR A 51 2.39 11.44 -17.46
CA THR A 51 1.74 10.11 -17.58
C THR A 51 1.52 9.71 -19.04
N GLN A 52 1.10 10.65 -19.89
CA GLN A 52 0.83 10.35 -21.31
C GLN A 52 2.11 9.90 -22.04
N SER A 53 3.24 10.58 -21.85
CA SER A 53 4.47 10.21 -22.55
C SER A 53 5.05 8.89 -22.06
N TYR A 54 4.88 8.57 -20.77
CA TYR A 54 5.32 7.29 -20.21
C TYR A 54 4.50 6.13 -20.80
N ILE A 55 3.19 6.28 -20.92
CA ILE A 55 2.34 5.27 -21.56
C ILE A 55 2.65 5.17 -23.06
N GLN A 56 2.80 6.30 -23.75
CA GLN A 56 3.07 6.33 -25.18
C GLN A 56 4.38 5.62 -25.52
N GLN A 57 5.43 5.78 -24.71
CA GLN A 57 6.68 5.06 -24.88
C GLN A 57 6.48 3.53 -24.94
N GLU A 58 5.71 2.98 -24.01
CA GLU A 58 5.47 1.53 -23.96
C GLU A 58 4.58 1.05 -25.11
N LEU A 59 3.65 1.90 -25.59
CA LEU A 59 2.85 1.62 -26.78
C LEU A 59 3.72 1.62 -28.05
N ASP A 60 4.66 2.56 -28.16
CA ASP A 60 5.59 2.66 -29.29
C ASP A 60 6.53 1.43 -29.32
N ASP A 61 7.08 1.05 -28.17
CA ASP A 61 7.91 -0.15 -28.04
C ASP A 61 7.12 -1.43 -28.34
N TRP A 62 5.84 -1.49 -27.94
CA TRP A 62 4.98 -2.61 -28.29
C TRP A 62 4.73 -2.71 -29.79
N ALA A 63 4.46 -1.59 -30.45
CA ALA A 63 4.28 -1.53 -31.89
C ALA A 63 5.57 -1.93 -32.65
N ALA A 64 6.74 -1.56 -32.12
CA ALA A 64 8.03 -1.81 -32.76
C ALA A 64 8.53 -3.26 -32.58
N PHE A 65 8.42 -3.80 -31.36
CA PHE A 65 9.12 -5.03 -30.98
C PHE A 65 8.18 -6.24 -30.74
N GLY A 66 6.88 -6.03 -30.52
CA GLY A 66 5.97 -7.11 -30.16
C GLY A 66 6.48 -7.90 -28.94
N VAL A 67 6.61 -9.23 -29.08
CA VAL A 67 7.13 -10.10 -28.00
C VAL A 67 8.58 -9.78 -27.61
N GLU A 68 9.39 -9.24 -28.53
CA GLU A 68 10.76 -8.88 -28.24
C GLU A 68 10.87 -7.69 -27.27
N GLY A 69 9.77 -6.93 -27.05
CA GLY A 69 9.67 -5.86 -26.06
C GLY A 69 9.97 -6.32 -24.62
N HIS A 70 9.83 -7.61 -24.33
CA HIS A 70 10.30 -8.19 -23.06
C HIS A 70 11.78 -7.94 -22.78
N PHE A 71 12.59 -7.75 -23.83
CA PHE A 71 14.04 -7.59 -23.75
C PHE A 71 14.58 -6.35 -24.47
N GLN A 72 13.93 -5.91 -25.56
CA GLN A 72 14.41 -4.83 -26.44
C GLN A 72 13.71 -3.49 -26.24
N ALA A 73 12.58 -3.43 -25.53
CA ALA A 73 11.93 -2.16 -25.22
C ALA A 73 12.87 -1.24 -24.45
N ARG A 74 12.64 0.08 -24.52
CA ARG A 74 13.43 1.07 -23.75
C ARG A 74 13.46 0.70 -22.27
N ASN A 75 12.31 0.23 -21.75
CA ASN A 75 12.18 -0.37 -20.44
C ASN A 75 11.79 -1.86 -20.63
N PRO A 76 12.73 -2.81 -20.58
CA PRO A 76 12.43 -4.22 -20.79
C PRO A 76 11.29 -4.71 -19.88
N TRP A 77 10.27 -5.33 -20.47
CA TRP A 77 9.04 -5.66 -19.73
C TRP A 77 9.19 -6.80 -18.73
N MET A 78 10.16 -7.70 -18.94
CA MET A 78 10.40 -8.82 -18.02
C MET A 78 10.76 -8.33 -16.59
N PRO A 79 11.77 -7.47 -16.40
CA PRO A 79 12.10 -6.90 -15.09
C PRO A 79 11.31 -5.62 -14.74
N TYR A 80 10.25 -5.26 -15.48
CA TYR A 80 9.63 -3.92 -15.34
C TYR A 80 9.19 -3.58 -13.90
N HIS A 81 8.59 -4.56 -13.22
CA HIS A 81 8.17 -4.48 -11.83
C HIS A 81 9.33 -4.22 -10.83
N GLU A 82 10.56 -4.55 -11.18
CA GLU A 82 11.76 -4.42 -10.34
C GLU A 82 12.23 -2.97 -10.21
N MET A 83 11.68 -2.05 -11.00
CA MET A 83 11.98 -0.62 -10.89
C MET A 83 11.34 0.04 -9.66
N PHE A 84 10.25 -0.54 -9.14
CA PHE A 84 9.42 0.09 -8.11
C PHE A 84 9.94 -0.05 -6.67
N PRO A 85 10.52 -1.19 -6.24
CA PRO A 85 10.96 -1.35 -4.87
C PRO A 85 11.88 -0.24 -4.38
N LYS A 86 12.87 0.17 -5.17
CA LYS A 86 13.78 1.29 -4.85
C LYS A 86 13.08 2.64 -4.64
N LEU A 87 12.00 2.89 -5.39
CA LEU A 87 11.24 4.14 -5.29
C LEU A 87 10.30 4.11 -4.09
N LEU A 88 9.65 2.97 -3.84
CA LEU A 88 8.65 2.80 -2.79
C LEU A 88 9.27 2.54 -1.42
N SER A 89 10.43 1.90 -1.33
CA SER A 89 11.12 1.58 -0.06
C SER A 89 11.35 2.82 0.81
N LYS A 90 11.69 3.95 0.17
CA LYS A 90 11.84 5.24 0.84
C LYS A 90 10.52 5.83 1.33
N ILE A 91 9.41 5.55 0.64
CA ILE A 91 8.07 6.09 0.96
C ILE A 91 7.44 5.31 2.12
N VAL A 92 7.62 3.99 2.15
CA VAL A 92 7.04 3.12 3.18
C VAL A 92 8.01 2.77 4.31
N GLY A 93 9.29 3.14 4.18
CA GLY A 93 10.32 2.91 5.19
C GLY A 93 10.64 1.43 5.38
N CYS A 94 11.13 0.79 4.33
CA CYS A 94 11.56 -0.61 4.39
C CYS A 94 12.70 -0.93 3.40
N GLN A 95 13.11 -2.18 3.32
CA GLN A 95 14.10 -2.66 2.35
C GLN A 95 13.48 -2.95 0.98
N GLU A 96 14.29 -2.94 -0.08
CA GLU A 96 13.81 -3.18 -1.45
C GLU A 96 13.28 -4.61 -1.66
N ASN A 97 13.88 -5.60 -1.02
CA ASN A 97 13.42 -7.00 -1.11
C ASN A 97 12.06 -7.24 -0.43
N GLU A 98 11.58 -6.30 0.37
CA GLU A 98 10.33 -6.41 1.13
C GLU A 98 9.10 -5.89 0.37
N ILE A 99 9.26 -5.34 -0.84
CA ILE A 99 8.16 -4.75 -1.61
C ILE A 99 8.00 -5.41 -2.97
N VAL A 100 6.75 -5.52 -3.42
CA VAL A 100 6.46 -5.71 -4.85
C VAL A 100 5.17 -5.00 -5.27
N VAL A 101 5.17 -4.46 -6.50
CA VAL A 101 3.98 -3.88 -7.13
C VAL A 101 3.26 -4.95 -7.93
N MET A 102 1.97 -5.16 -7.63
CA MET A 102 1.15 -6.22 -8.23
C MET A 102 -0.35 -5.95 -8.02
N ASN A 103 -1.17 -6.48 -8.95
CA ASN A 103 -2.63 -6.52 -8.88
C ASN A 103 -3.28 -5.19 -8.42
N HIS A 104 -4.32 -5.29 -7.59
CA HIS A 104 -5.05 -4.20 -6.93
C HIS A 104 -5.15 -4.47 -5.43
N LEU A 105 -5.57 -3.46 -4.67
CA LEU A 105 -5.49 -3.43 -3.20
C LEU A 105 -6.17 -4.63 -2.53
N THR A 106 -7.48 -4.80 -2.72
CA THR A 106 -8.23 -5.87 -2.06
C THR A 106 -7.81 -7.26 -2.54
N VAL A 107 -7.40 -7.38 -3.81
CA VAL A 107 -6.82 -8.63 -4.33
C VAL A 107 -5.56 -8.99 -3.54
N ASN A 108 -4.68 -8.02 -3.35
CA ASN A 108 -3.46 -8.21 -2.57
C ASN A 108 -3.75 -8.50 -1.10
N LEU A 109 -4.74 -7.83 -0.49
CA LEU A 109 -5.16 -8.12 0.88
C LEU A 109 -5.59 -9.58 1.03
N HIS A 110 -6.40 -10.10 0.11
CA HIS A 110 -6.77 -11.52 0.11
C HIS A 110 -5.56 -12.45 -0.01
N LEU A 111 -4.62 -12.16 -0.91
CA LEU A 111 -3.42 -12.97 -1.09
C LEU A 111 -2.51 -12.95 0.14
N LEU A 112 -2.43 -11.82 0.85
CA LEU A 112 -1.71 -11.70 2.11
C LEU A 112 -2.42 -12.50 3.22
N LEU A 113 -3.75 -12.44 3.31
CA LEU A 113 -4.52 -13.20 4.30
C LEU A 113 -4.41 -14.72 4.08
N VAL A 114 -4.27 -15.21 2.84
CA VAL A 114 -3.93 -16.63 2.58
C VAL A 114 -2.62 -17.03 3.28
N SER A 115 -1.64 -16.14 3.33
CA SER A 115 -0.34 -16.40 3.97
C SER A 115 -0.36 -16.22 5.48
N PHE A 116 -1.05 -15.18 5.96
CA PHE A 116 -0.89 -14.68 7.33
C PHE A 116 -2.10 -14.96 8.23
N TYR A 117 -3.31 -15.08 7.68
CA TYR A 117 -4.47 -15.56 8.43
C TYR A 117 -4.52 -17.09 8.39
N ARG A 118 -3.84 -17.70 9.35
CA ARG A 118 -3.74 -19.16 9.51
C ARG A 118 -4.46 -19.62 10.78
N PRO A 119 -5.81 -19.53 10.81
CA PRO A 119 -6.59 -19.80 12.00
C PRO A 119 -6.50 -21.26 12.44
N SER A 120 -6.75 -21.47 13.72
CA SER A 120 -6.91 -22.77 14.38
C SER A 120 -8.10 -22.72 15.34
N ASN A 121 -8.53 -23.85 15.88
CA ASN A 121 -9.66 -23.89 16.84
C ASN A 121 -9.45 -22.99 18.08
N LYS A 122 -8.19 -22.71 18.47
CA LYS A 122 -7.89 -21.80 19.59
C LYS A 122 -7.71 -20.36 19.12
N ARG A 123 -7.00 -20.15 18.02
CA ARG A 123 -6.56 -18.84 17.53
C ARG A 123 -7.10 -18.60 16.12
N PHE A 124 -8.26 -17.94 16.01
CA PHE A 124 -8.95 -17.72 14.74
C PHE A 124 -9.48 -16.31 14.57
N LYS A 125 -9.38 -15.44 15.57
CA LYS A 125 -9.99 -14.12 15.52
C LYS A 125 -9.14 -13.12 14.73
N ILE A 126 -9.80 -12.16 14.11
CA ILE A 126 -9.20 -10.99 13.47
C ILE A 126 -9.67 -9.75 14.23
N ILE A 127 -8.74 -8.87 14.61
CA ILE A 127 -9.07 -7.59 15.24
C ILE A 127 -8.86 -6.47 14.23
N CYS A 128 -9.88 -5.63 14.02
CA CYS A 128 -9.85 -4.46 13.14
C CYS A 128 -10.57 -3.26 13.76
N GLU A 129 -10.51 -2.08 13.13
CA GLU A 129 -11.34 -0.95 13.56
C GLU A 129 -12.81 -1.14 13.13
N ALA A 130 -13.74 -0.71 14.00
CA ALA A 130 -15.14 -0.59 13.60
C ALA A 130 -15.28 0.50 12.53
N GLY A 131 -16.05 0.21 11.48
CA GLY A 131 -16.16 1.13 10.34
C GLY A 131 -14.87 1.20 9.50
N ALA A 132 -14.13 0.09 9.41
CA ALA A 132 -13.10 -0.10 8.39
C ALA A 132 -13.66 0.15 6.98
N PHE A 133 -12.81 0.29 5.97
CA PHE A 133 -13.31 0.51 4.61
C PHE A 133 -14.14 -0.72 4.15
N PRO A 134 -15.28 -0.55 3.43
CA PRO A 134 -16.17 -1.68 3.13
C PRO A 134 -15.50 -2.85 2.41
N SER A 135 -14.55 -2.57 1.51
CA SER A 135 -13.86 -3.65 0.80
C SER A 135 -12.99 -4.51 1.72
N ASP A 136 -12.41 -3.93 2.77
CA ASP A 136 -11.62 -4.63 3.78
C ASP A 136 -12.54 -5.47 4.66
N GLN A 137 -13.70 -4.93 5.07
CA GLN A 137 -14.72 -5.69 5.82
C GLN A 137 -15.14 -6.94 5.02
N TYR A 138 -15.48 -6.79 3.74
CA TYR A 138 -15.85 -7.93 2.89
C TYR A 138 -14.69 -8.91 2.71
N ALA A 139 -13.45 -8.42 2.65
CA ALA A 139 -12.29 -9.28 2.56
C ALA A 139 -12.10 -10.11 3.82
N LEU A 140 -12.27 -9.50 5.00
CA LEU A 140 -12.19 -10.18 6.29
C LEU A 140 -13.31 -11.21 6.46
N GLU A 141 -14.56 -10.81 6.22
CA GLU A 141 -15.73 -11.70 6.31
C GLU A 141 -15.59 -12.94 5.42
N SER A 142 -15.23 -12.72 4.15
CA SER A 142 -15.08 -13.83 3.20
C SER A 142 -13.88 -14.73 3.50
N GLN A 143 -12.80 -14.21 4.07
CA GLN A 143 -11.66 -15.01 4.54
C GLN A 143 -12.02 -15.86 5.75
N VAL A 144 -12.74 -15.28 6.72
CA VAL A 144 -13.27 -16.02 7.88
C VAL A 144 -14.19 -17.16 7.44
N LEU A 145 -15.14 -16.87 6.54
CA LEU A 145 -16.07 -17.85 5.98
C LEU A 145 -15.34 -18.95 5.19
N PHE A 146 -14.34 -18.57 4.38
CA PHE A 146 -13.52 -19.53 3.61
C PHE A 146 -12.79 -20.52 4.53
N HIS A 147 -12.43 -20.10 5.74
CA HIS A 147 -11.78 -20.94 6.76
C HIS A 147 -12.77 -21.67 7.68
N GLY A 148 -14.08 -21.56 7.42
CA GLY A 148 -15.12 -22.30 8.15
C GLY A 148 -15.57 -21.69 9.47
N PHE A 149 -15.21 -20.43 9.75
CA PHE A 149 -15.64 -19.70 10.94
C PHE A 149 -16.82 -18.77 10.62
N GLN A 150 -17.52 -18.29 11.66
CA GLN A 150 -18.57 -17.28 11.51
C GLN A 150 -18.00 -15.87 11.76
N PRO A 151 -18.27 -14.88 10.88
CA PRO A 151 -17.80 -13.50 11.04
C PRO A 151 -18.07 -12.90 12.41
N GLU A 152 -19.27 -13.13 12.98
CA GLU A 152 -19.70 -12.57 14.25
C GLU A 152 -18.90 -13.09 15.46
N GLU A 153 -18.26 -14.26 15.30
CA GLU A 153 -17.43 -14.88 16.33
C GLU A 153 -15.92 -14.59 16.13
N ALA A 154 -15.52 -14.45 14.87
CA ALA A 154 -14.12 -14.33 14.47
C ALA A 154 -13.66 -12.88 14.32
N ILE A 155 -14.53 -11.93 13.98
CA ILE A 155 -14.14 -10.54 13.75
C ILE A 155 -14.45 -9.73 15.00
N ILE A 156 -13.43 -9.09 15.56
CA ILE A 156 -13.55 -8.17 16.68
C ILE A 156 -13.29 -6.76 16.16
N GLU A 157 -14.34 -5.95 16.18
CA GLU A 157 -14.26 -4.55 15.80
C GLU A 157 -14.01 -3.66 17.03
N VAL A 158 -12.92 -2.90 17.00
CA VAL A 158 -12.66 -1.88 18.03
C VAL A 158 -13.42 -0.62 17.68
N ALA A 159 -14.44 -0.30 18.49
CA ALA A 159 -15.26 0.89 18.30
C ALA A 159 -14.73 2.09 19.13
N PRO A 160 -14.96 3.34 18.67
CA PRO A 160 -14.75 4.50 19.52
C PRO A 160 -15.69 4.47 20.73
N ARG A 161 -15.29 5.15 21.81
CA ARG A 161 -16.11 5.28 23.02
C ARG A 161 -17.36 6.11 22.71
N ASN A 162 -18.41 5.96 23.53
CA ASN A 162 -19.63 6.76 23.40
C ASN A 162 -19.30 8.27 23.38
N GLY A 163 -19.70 8.94 22.30
CA GLY A 163 -19.45 10.37 22.08
C GLY A 163 -18.11 10.70 21.40
N GLU A 164 -17.27 9.71 21.11
CA GLU A 164 -16.03 9.88 20.36
C GLU A 164 -16.20 9.39 18.91
N HIS A 165 -15.41 9.96 18.00
CA HIS A 165 -15.36 9.55 16.58
C HIS A 165 -14.08 8.81 16.22
N SER A 166 -13.06 8.87 17.07
CA SER A 166 -11.73 8.28 16.85
C SER A 166 -11.43 7.29 17.96
N LEU A 167 -10.61 6.29 17.66
CA LEU A 167 -10.22 5.26 18.63
C LEU A 167 -9.06 5.76 19.47
N GLN A 168 -9.05 5.49 20.77
CA GLN A 168 -7.85 5.74 21.58
C GLN A 168 -6.90 4.56 21.44
N THR A 169 -5.60 4.82 21.20
CA THR A 169 -4.60 3.75 21.04
C THR A 169 -4.65 2.75 22.20
N LYS A 170 -4.77 3.23 23.44
CA LYS A 170 -4.85 2.36 24.64
C LYS A 170 -6.03 1.38 24.61
N ASP A 171 -7.15 1.72 23.96
CA ASP A 171 -8.31 0.84 23.86
C ASP A 171 -8.04 -0.26 22.83
N ILE A 172 -7.39 0.08 21.70
CA ILE A 172 -6.90 -0.90 20.72
C ILE A 172 -5.95 -1.90 21.41
N LEU A 173 -4.97 -1.41 22.17
CA LEU A 173 -4.01 -2.28 22.86
C LEU A 173 -4.69 -3.16 23.93
N ALA A 174 -5.69 -2.63 24.63
CA ALA A 174 -6.45 -3.39 25.62
C ALA A 174 -7.23 -4.54 24.98
N VAL A 175 -7.90 -4.31 23.84
CA VAL A 175 -8.64 -5.36 23.11
C VAL A 175 -7.71 -6.44 22.57
N ILE A 176 -6.54 -6.06 22.03
CA ILE A 176 -5.52 -7.03 21.60
C ILE A 176 -5.10 -7.93 22.76
N LYS A 177 -4.82 -7.34 23.92
CA LYS A 177 -4.42 -8.08 25.12
C LYS A 177 -5.54 -8.99 25.65
N GLU A 178 -6.77 -8.48 25.70
CA GLU A 178 -7.95 -9.22 26.16
C GLU A 178 -8.19 -10.49 25.34
N HIS A 179 -8.04 -10.39 24.01
CA HIS A 179 -8.25 -11.52 23.10
C HIS A 179 -6.97 -12.28 22.75
N GLY A 180 -5.87 -12.03 23.47
CA GLY A 180 -4.53 -12.47 23.13
C GLY A 180 -4.38 -13.97 22.85
N ASP A 181 -5.13 -14.83 23.56
CA ASP A 181 -5.11 -16.29 23.36
C ASP A 181 -5.81 -16.75 22.06
N SER A 182 -6.63 -15.88 21.46
CA SER A 182 -7.56 -16.22 20.37
C SER A 182 -7.36 -15.41 19.07
N VAL A 183 -6.67 -14.28 19.11
CA VAL A 183 -6.40 -13.45 17.92
C VAL A 183 -5.31 -14.05 17.05
N ALA A 184 -5.62 -14.33 15.80
CA ALA A 184 -4.66 -14.76 14.78
C ALA A 184 -4.00 -13.57 14.10
N VAL A 185 -4.80 -12.57 13.73
CA VAL A 185 -4.37 -11.39 12.98
C VAL A 185 -4.93 -10.12 13.58
N VAL A 186 -4.11 -9.09 13.69
CA VAL A 186 -4.54 -7.70 13.88
C VAL A 186 -4.38 -7.00 12.52
N LEU A 187 -5.48 -6.53 11.94
CA LEU A 187 -5.50 -5.84 10.65
C LEU A 187 -6.26 -4.53 10.79
N PHE A 188 -5.56 -3.42 10.65
CA PHE A 188 -6.14 -2.08 10.70
C PHE A 188 -5.84 -1.31 9.42
N GLY A 189 -6.67 -0.31 9.10
CA GLY A 189 -6.21 0.76 8.23
C GLY A 189 -4.99 1.47 8.83
N GLY A 190 -4.08 1.98 8.01
CA GLY A 190 -2.99 2.85 8.46
C GLY A 190 -3.55 4.21 8.86
N VAL A 191 -4.39 4.78 7.99
CA VAL A 191 -5.20 5.96 8.23
C VAL A 191 -6.66 5.61 7.95
N ASN A 192 -7.57 5.83 8.90
CA ASN A 192 -8.99 5.56 8.67
C ASN A 192 -9.54 6.50 7.59
N TYR A 193 -10.22 5.93 6.60
CA TYR A 193 -10.63 6.64 5.38
C TYR A 193 -11.64 7.78 5.63
N TYR A 194 -12.46 7.65 6.69
CA TYR A 194 -13.52 8.59 6.99
C TYR A 194 -13.08 9.62 8.03
N THR A 195 -12.53 9.16 9.16
CA THR A 195 -12.16 10.06 10.27
C THR A 195 -10.84 10.77 10.05
N GLY A 196 -10.01 10.28 9.12
CA GLY A 196 -8.65 10.76 8.88
C GLY A 196 -7.67 10.42 10.02
N GLN A 197 -8.09 9.60 10.99
CA GLN A 197 -7.22 9.18 12.08
C GLN A 197 -6.04 8.36 11.57
N PHE A 198 -4.82 8.82 11.84
CA PHE A 198 -3.61 8.03 11.68
C PHE A 198 -3.39 7.19 12.95
N PHE A 199 -3.37 5.87 12.81
CA PHE A 199 -3.16 4.97 13.95
C PHE A 199 -1.67 4.87 14.32
N ASP A 200 -1.39 4.41 15.55
CA ASP A 200 -0.02 4.17 16.02
C ASP A 200 0.42 2.76 15.63
N LEU A 201 0.84 2.61 14.36
CA LEU A 201 1.17 1.32 13.74
C LEU A 201 2.24 0.55 14.53
N GLN A 202 3.24 1.26 15.05
CA GLN A 202 4.30 0.65 15.85
C GLN A 202 3.74 0.04 17.14
N LYS A 203 2.96 0.79 17.93
CA LYS A 203 2.39 0.26 19.17
C LYS A 203 1.42 -0.89 18.94
N ILE A 204 0.60 -0.81 17.88
CA ILE A 204 -0.33 -1.89 17.51
C ILE A 204 0.45 -3.14 17.13
N THR A 205 1.51 -2.99 16.33
CA THR A 205 2.39 -4.10 15.94
C THR A 205 3.05 -4.77 17.16
N THR A 206 3.64 -3.98 18.06
CA THR A 206 4.24 -4.49 19.29
C THR A 206 3.22 -5.27 20.13
N ALA A 207 2.02 -4.73 20.35
CA ALA A 207 1.00 -5.40 21.16
C ALA A 207 0.48 -6.69 20.50
N ALA A 208 0.34 -6.72 19.17
CA ALA A 208 -0.02 -7.93 18.45
C ALA A 208 1.04 -9.03 18.62
N HIS A 209 2.33 -8.68 18.51
CA HIS A 209 3.43 -9.64 18.69
C HIS A 209 3.54 -10.14 20.13
N GLU A 210 3.29 -9.30 21.14
CA GLU A 210 3.30 -9.69 22.56
C GLU A 210 2.30 -10.83 22.87
N VAL A 211 1.20 -10.92 22.12
CA VAL A 211 0.19 -12.00 22.25
C VAL A 211 0.34 -13.13 21.21
N GLY A 212 1.37 -13.03 20.35
CA GLY A 212 1.67 -14.00 19.30
C GLY A 212 0.74 -13.91 18.07
N ALA A 213 0.11 -12.76 17.84
CA ALA A 213 -0.67 -12.49 16.63
C ALA A 213 0.22 -11.91 15.52
N ILE A 214 -0.18 -12.11 14.27
CA ILE A 214 0.38 -11.40 13.11
C ILE A 214 -0.26 -10.01 13.03
N CYS A 215 0.51 -8.99 12.67
CA CYS A 215 0.03 -7.62 12.50
C CYS A 215 0.25 -7.12 11.08
N GLY A 216 -0.83 -6.74 10.40
CA GLY A 216 -0.77 -6.12 9.09
C GLY A 216 -1.61 -4.86 8.97
N PHE A 217 -1.40 -4.12 7.89
CA PHE A 217 -2.13 -2.86 7.66
C PHE A 217 -2.57 -2.66 6.21
N ASP A 218 -3.77 -2.14 6.02
CA ASP A 218 -4.15 -1.48 4.77
C ASP A 218 -3.67 -0.03 4.78
N LEU A 219 -2.71 0.29 3.93
CA LEU A 219 -2.06 1.60 3.89
C LEU A 219 -2.61 2.52 2.79
N ALA A 220 -3.82 2.27 2.26
CA ALA A 220 -4.39 3.03 1.14
C ALA A 220 -4.43 4.54 1.38
N HIS A 221 -4.72 4.99 2.60
CA HIS A 221 -4.71 6.42 2.96
C HIS A 221 -3.41 6.88 3.62
N ALA A 222 -2.44 5.97 3.81
CA ALA A 222 -1.18 6.26 4.50
C ALA A 222 -0.01 6.44 3.52
N VAL A 223 0.15 5.55 2.53
CA VAL A 223 1.30 5.60 1.60
C VAL A 223 1.28 6.90 0.79
N GLY A 224 2.40 7.63 0.83
CA GLY A 224 2.55 8.93 0.16
C GLY A 224 1.92 10.11 0.91
N ASN A 225 1.38 9.88 2.12
CA ASN A 225 0.71 10.90 2.94
C ASN A 225 1.37 11.08 4.31
N VAL A 226 1.46 10.01 5.10
CA VAL A 226 2.03 10.02 6.46
C VAL A 226 3.37 9.30 6.47
N ALA A 227 4.22 9.63 7.44
CA ALA A 227 5.48 8.94 7.63
C ALA A 227 5.25 7.48 8.02
N LEU A 228 5.99 6.60 7.36
CA LEU A 228 5.93 5.15 7.54
C LEU A 228 7.36 4.61 7.73
N ASP A 229 7.51 3.64 8.62
CA ASP A 229 8.77 2.94 8.88
C ASP A 229 8.49 1.45 9.12
N LEU A 230 7.86 0.81 8.12
CA LEU A 230 7.29 -0.53 8.25
C LEU A 230 8.31 -1.57 8.71
N HIS A 231 9.54 -1.48 8.24
CA HIS A 231 10.61 -2.41 8.60
C HIS A 231 11.01 -2.26 10.06
N ASN A 232 11.35 -1.05 10.52
CA ASN A 232 11.78 -0.85 11.91
C ASN A 232 10.62 -1.02 12.90
N TRP A 233 9.38 -0.78 12.47
CA TRP A 233 8.18 -1.09 13.25
C TRP A 233 7.83 -2.57 13.27
N GLN A 234 8.58 -3.41 12.54
CA GLN A 234 8.42 -4.86 12.49
C GLN A 234 7.05 -5.33 11.97
N VAL A 235 6.33 -4.47 11.25
CA VAL A 235 5.03 -4.81 10.62
C VAL A 235 5.19 -6.09 9.82
N ASP A 236 4.28 -7.07 9.94
CA ASP A 236 4.46 -8.36 9.26
C ASP A 236 4.15 -8.28 7.77
N PHE A 237 3.05 -7.60 7.42
CA PHE A 237 2.66 -7.35 6.04
C PHE A 237 1.87 -6.05 5.91
N ALA A 238 1.83 -5.50 4.71
CA ALA A 238 0.93 -4.39 4.38
C ALA A 238 0.55 -4.41 2.90
N CYS A 239 -0.55 -3.74 2.56
CA CYS A 239 -0.94 -3.50 1.17
C CYS A 239 -1.44 -2.07 0.98
N TRP A 240 -1.36 -1.55 -0.25
CA TRP A 240 -1.89 -0.22 -0.58
C TRP A 240 -2.31 -0.13 -2.04
N CYS A 241 -3.22 0.80 -2.32
CA CYS A 241 -3.50 1.25 -3.68
C CYS A 241 -2.55 2.40 -4.08
N SER A 242 -2.38 2.64 -5.38
CA SER A 242 -1.54 3.72 -5.89
C SER A 242 -2.31 4.91 -6.46
N TYR A 243 -3.63 4.81 -6.59
CA TYR A 243 -4.44 5.83 -7.27
C TYR A 243 -4.88 7.00 -6.37
N LYS A 244 -4.62 6.92 -5.06
CA LYS A 244 -4.88 7.99 -4.08
C LYS A 244 -3.71 8.98 -4.07
N TYR A 245 -3.03 9.16 -2.93
CA TYR A 245 -1.91 10.08 -2.79
C TYR A 245 -0.75 9.80 -3.75
N LEU A 246 -0.54 8.54 -4.15
CA LEU A 246 0.48 8.17 -5.12
C LEU A 246 0.14 8.52 -6.59
N ASN A 247 -1.00 9.16 -6.88
CA ASN A 247 -1.30 9.80 -8.18
C ASN A 247 -1.16 8.89 -9.42
N SER A 248 -1.36 7.57 -9.27
CA SER A 248 -1.00 6.59 -10.30
C SER A 248 -2.14 6.18 -11.25
N GLY A 249 -3.12 7.06 -11.42
CA GLY A 249 -4.26 6.86 -12.32
C GLY A 249 -5.38 5.99 -11.75
N PRO A 250 -6.61 6.10 -12.27
CA PRO A 250 -7.80 5.45 -11.71
C PRO A 250 -7.67 3.93 -11.74
N GLY A 251 -7.79 3.29 -10.57
CA GLY A 251 -7.67 1.83 -10.45
C GLY A 251 -6.28 1.28 -10.79
N GLY A 252 -5.22 2.08 -10.63
CA GLY A 252 -3.84 1.66 -10.88
C GLY A 252 -3.38 0.44 -10.08
N VAL A 253 -2.21 -0.10 -10.44
CA VAL A 253 -1.56 -1.21 -9.73
C VAL A 253 -1.39 -0.94 -8.24
N ALA A 254 -1.53 -1.96 -7.42
CA ALA A 254 -1.29 -1.88 -5.98
C ALA A 254 0.13 -2.32 -5.59
N GLY A 255 0.49 -2.13 -4.32
CA GLY A 255 1.72 -2.67 -3.75
C GLY A 255 1.44 -3.53 -2.53
N ILE A 256 2.37 -4.44 -2.26
CA ILE A 256 2.46 -5.16 -0.99
C ILE A 256 3.83 -4.95 -0.36
N TYR A 257 3.85 -5.01 0.95
CA TYR A 257 5.03 -5.12 1.78
C TYR A 257 4.94 -6.42 2.58
N ILE A 258 6.07 -7.12 2.70
CA ILE A 258 6.24 -8.32 3.51
C ILE A 258 7.57 -8.18 4.23
N ASN A 259 7.56 -8.26 5.56
CA ASN A 259 8.79 -8.15 6.33
C ASN A 259 9.78 -9.25 5.97
N GLU A 260 11.05 -8.91 5.94
CA GLU A 260 12.13 -9.82 5.55
C GLU A 260 12.16 -11.11 6.37
N LYS A 261 11.72 -11.08 7.64
CA LYS A 261 11.64 -12.27 8.50
C LYS A 261 10.72 -13.36 7.93
N HIS A 262 9.75 -12.99 7.10
CA HIS A 262 8.79 -13.91 6.46
C HIS A 262 9.23 -14.34 5.05
N ILE A 263 10.13 -13.61 4.41
CA ILE A 263 10.53 -13.85 3.02
C ILE A 263 11.31 -15.17 2.87
N ALA A 264 12.20 -15.46 3.83
CA ALA A 264 13.02 -16.67 3.81
C ALA A 264 12.24 -17.94 4.17
N ASP A 265 11.05 -17.81 4.79
CA ASP A 265 10.23 -18.94 5.19
C ASP A 265 9.41 -19.47 4.01
N THR A 266 9.94 -20.49 3.34
CA THR A 266 9.25 -21.16 2.23
C THR A 266 8.06 -22.02 2.67
N SER A 267 7.80 -22.17 3.97
CA SER A 267 6.64 -22.89 4.50
C SER A 267 5.37 -22.03 4.55
N ILE A 268 5.49 -20.71 4.41
CA ILE A 268 4.34 -19.80 4.38
C ILE A 268 3.52 -20.08 3.13
N PRO A 269 2.23 -20.46 3.28
CA PRO A 269 1.37 -20.76 2.15
C PRO A 269 1.14 -19.49 1.33
N LYS A 270 1.21 -19.61 0.00
CA LYS A 270 0.86 -18.54 -0.93
C LYS A 270 0.31 -19.16 -2.20
N PHE A 271 -0.64 -18.49 -2.83
CA PHE A 271 -1.07 -18.90 -4.16
C PHE A 271 0.06 -18.56 -5.14
N ALA A 272 0.76 -19.60 -5.60
CA ALA A 272 1.93 -19.44 -6.45
C ALA A 272 1.52 -19.08 -7.88
N GLY A 273 2.28 -18.18 -8.50
CA GLY A 273 2.26 -17.98 -9.95
C GLY A 273 3.67 -17.90 -10.52
N TRP A 274 3.78 -18.04 -11.83
CA TRP A 274 5.08 -18.19 -12.50
C TRP A 274 6.00 -16.97 -12.35
N TRP A 275 5.45 -15.79 -12.04
CA TRP A 275 6.25 -14.59 -11.81
C TRP A 275 6.90 -14.56 -10.42
N GLY A 276 6.34 -15.26 -9.44
CA GLY A 276 6.96 -15.48 -8.14
C GLY A 276 7.99 -16.62 -8.13
N TYR A 277 8.20 -17.30 -9.25
CA TYR A 277 9.20 -18.37 -9.41
C TYR A 277 10.59 -17.80 -9.71
N LYS A 278 11.64 -18.43 -9.14
CA LYS A 278 13.05 -18.02 -9.27
C LYS A 278 13.44 -17.62 -10.71
N LYS A 279 14.05 -16.44 -10.83
CA LYS A 279 14.24 -15.74 -12.11
C LYS A 279 15.11 -16.55 -13.08
N GLU A 280 16.18 -17.17 -12.58
CA GLU A 280 17.24 -17.82 -13.36
C GLU A 280 16.74 -19.01 -14.18
N THR A 281 15.62 -19.61 -13.76
CA THR A 281 15.07 -20.82 -14.39
C THR A 281 13.58 -20.72 -14.71
N ARG A 282 12.97 -19.54 -14.54
CA ARG A 282 11.53 -19.30 -14.80
C ARG A 282 11.09 -19.78 -16.17
N PHE A 283 11.91 -19.52 -17.19
CA PHE A 283 11.62 -19.90 -18.58
C PHE A 283 11.99 -21.35 -18.94
N LYS A 284 12.55 -22.13 -18.00
CA LYS A 284 12.68 -23.57 -18.19
C LYS A 284 11.35 -24.30 -18.02
N MET A 285 10.35 -23.65 -17.42
CA MET A 285 9.00 -24.20 -17.21
C MET A 285 9.00 -25.55 -16.47
N GLU A 286 9.93 -25.71 -15.53
CA GLU A 286 10.06 -26.92 -14.72
C GLU A 286 8.87 -27.07 -13.76
N LYS A 287 8.55 -28.32 -13.40
CA LYS A 287 7.52 -28.60 -12.39
C LYS A 287 8.02 -28.22 -10.99
N GLY A 288 7.07 -27.89 -10.11
CA GLY A 288 7.34 -27.46 -8.74
C GLY A 288 7.55 -25.95 -8.66
N PHE A 289 7.18 -25.35 -7.53
CA PHE A 289 7.35 -23.92 -7.30
C PHE A 289 8.57 -23.67 -6.43
N ILE A 290 9.51 -22.86 -6.91
CA ILE A 290 10.69 -22.44 -6.16
C ILE A 290 10.58 -20.91 -6.01
N PRO A 291 10.20 -20.41 -4.82
CA PRO A 291 9.91 -19.00 -4.62
C PRO A 291 11.17 -18.15 -4.76
N ILE A 292 11.00 -16.93 -5.29
CA ILE A 292 12.03 -15.89 -5.23
C ILE A 292 12.26 -15.49 -3.77
N PRO A 293 13.50 -15.28 -3.30
CA PRO A 293 13.78 -14.89 -1.91
C PRO A 293 13.54 -13.40 -1.66
N THR A 294 12.41 -12.87 -2.15
CA THR A 294 11.91 -11.50 -1.95
C THR A 294 10.38 -11.51 -1.89
N ALA A 295 9.77 -10.35 -1.62
CA ALA A 295 8.32 -10.16 -1.71
C ALA A 295 7.75 -10.51 -3.10
N GLU A 296 8.58 -10.52 -4.15
CA GLU A 296 8.18 -10.98 -5.49
C GLU A 296 7.64 -12.42 -5.49
N SER A 297 7.98 -13.27 -4.50
CA SER A 297 7.41 -14.62 -4.42
C SER A 297 5.88 -14.66 -4.25
N TRP A 298 5.24 -13.54 -3.91
CA TRP A 298 3.79 -13.41 -3.89
C TRP A 298 3.19 -12.99 -5.23
N GLN A 299 4.00 -12.62 -6.24
CA GLN A 299 3.48 -12.28 -7.55
C GLN A 299 2.92 -13.49 -8.29
N LEU A 300 1.77 -13.29 -8.92
CA LEU A 300 1.08 -14.33 -9.68
C LEU A 300 1.51 -14.30 -11.17
N SER A 301 1.33 -13.14 -11.80
CA SER A 301 1.40 -12.96 -13.24
C SER A 301 2.44 -11.92 -13.64
N ASN A 302 2.71 -11.84 -14.94
CA ASN A 302 3.62 -10.84 -15.49
C ASN A 302 3.12 -9.40 -15.26
N ALA A 303 4.04 -8.45 -15.37
CA ALA A 303 3.83 -7.03 -15.09
C ALA A 303 2.78 -6.39 -16.03
N PRO A 304 1.73 -5.71 -15.51
CA PRO A 304 0.78 -4.94 -16.33
C PRO A 304 1.39 -3.60 -16.76
N ILE A 305 2.18 -3.65 -17.83
CA ILE A 305 3.10 -2.58 -18.28
C ILE A 305 2.45 -1.19 -18.36
N LEU A 306 1.29 -1.05 -19.00
CA LEU A 306 0.68 0.28 -19.18
C LEU A 306 0.26 0.93 -17.86
N SER A 307 -0.28 0.16 -16.92
CA SER A 307 -0.65 0.66 -15.59
C SER A 307 0.61 0.98 -14.77
N MET A 308 1.63 0.14 -14.88
CA MET A 308 2.92 0.38 -14.23
C MET A 308 3.68 1.58 -14.82
N ALA A 309 3.51 1.91 -16.11
CA ALA A 309 4.04 3.13 -16.72
C ALA A 309 3.41 4.39 -16.14
N ALA A 310 2.08 4.39 -15.93
CA ALA A 310 1.39 5.48 -15.24
C ALA A 310 1.86 5.62 -13.78
N HIS A 311 2.05 4.50 -13.09
CA HIS A 311 2.59 4.48 -11.73
C HIS A 311 4.02 5.05 -11.66
N LYS A 312 4.88 4.66 -12.61
CA LYS A 312 6.26 5.15 -12.71
C LYS A 312 6.31 6.66 -12.90
N ALA A 313 5.46 7.22 -13.78
CA ALA A 313 5.37 8.67 -13.99
C ALA A 313 5.07 9.44 -12.70
N ALA A 314 4.20 8.89 -11.84
CA ALA A 314 3.89 9.50 -10.55
C ALA A 314 5.04 9.33 -9.54
N LEU A 315 5.63 8.13 -9.43
CA LEU A 315 6.70 7.87 -8.48
C LEU A 315 7.99 8.64 -8.77
N ASP A 316 8.27 8.97 -10.03
CA ASP A 316 9.41 9.84 -10.36
C ASP A 316 9.24 11.25 -9.78
N ILE A 317 8.01 11.77 -9.76
CA ILE A 317 7.71 13.05 -9.10
C ILE A 317 7.90 12.93 -7.59
N PHE A 318 7.46 11.82 -6.97
CA PHE A 318 7.70 11.57 -5.54
C PHE A 318 9.19 11.48 -5.21
N ASN A 319 9.97 10.77 -6.03
CA ASN A 319 11.41 10.62 -5.81
C ASN A 319 12.16 11.95 -5.98
N GLU A 320 11.74 12.82 -6.90
CA GLU A 320 12.28 14.16 -7.05
C GLU A 320 11.85 15.10 -5.90
N ALA A 321 10.58 15.02 -5.47
CA ALA A 321 10.07 15.80 -4.34
C ALA A 321 10.76 15.39 -3.03
N GLY A 322 11.04 14.10 -2.83
CA GLY A 322 11.55 13.56 -1.58
C GLY A 322 10.45 13.53 -0.51
N ILE A 323 10.23 12.34 0.05
CA ILE A 323 9.10 12.10 0.96
C ILE A 323 9.16 12.96 2.23
N GLU A 324 10.35 13.26 2.74
CA GLU A 324 10.52 14.10 3.92
C GLU A 324 10.04 15.53 3.72
N ARG A 325 10.30 16.14 2.55
CA ARG A 325 9.80 17.48 2.23
C ARG A 325 8.28 17.50 2.12
N LEU A 326 7.67 16.44 1.56
CA LEU A 326 6.22 16.28 1.52
C LEU A 326 5.63 16.20 2.93
N HIS A 327 6.22 15.41 3.82
CA HIS A 327 5.79 15.30 5.22
C HIS A 327 5.95 16.62 5.99
N GLN A 328 7.01 17.38 5.74
CA GLN A 328 7.22 18.69 6.34
C GLN A 328 6.13 19.68 5.90
N LYS A 329 5.86 19.78 4.59
CA LYS A 329 4.79 20.64 4.06
C LYS A 329 3.41 20.26 4.61
N ARG A 330 3.10 18.96 4.73
CA ARG A 330 1.82 18.47 5.29
C ARG A 330 1.57 18.94 6.73
N LYS A 331 2.64 19.14 7.52
CA LYS A 331 2.53 19.54 8.94
C LYS A 331 2.30 21.05 9.13
N LEU A 332 2.45 21.85 8.07
CA LEU A 332 2.15 23.29 8.08
C LEU A 332 0.63 23.50 8.12
#